data_AF-A0ABD5DVC0-F1
#
_entry.id   AF-A0ABD5DVC0-F1
#
_cell.length_a   1.000
_cell.length_b   1.000
_cell.length_c   1.000
_cell.angle_alpha   90.00
_cell.angle_beta   90.00
_cell.angle_gamma   90.00
#
_symmetry.space_group_name_H-M   'P 1'
#
loop_
_entity.id
_entity.type
_entity.pdbx_description
1 polymer ?
#
loop_
_entity_poly.entity_id
_entity_poly.type
_entity_poly.pdbx_seq_one_letter_code
_entity_poly.pdbx_strand_id
1 'polypeptide(L)'
;NEHELFMTRSNNPSEIAQKEISNMNRRWDAWLRCAKHRDAELEKAKAQAVPEGYCLVPKEIPDSVVSCLENSGFHWGDGTRDHYTPIYSLMVEVASESGAEG
;
A
#
# COMPACT_ATOMS: atom_id res chain seq x y z
N ASN A 1 27.20 36.05 -56.73
CA ASN A 1 27.79 35.20 -55.68
C ASN A 1 27.12 35.48 -54.31
N GLU A 2 25.79 35.61 -54.30
CA GLU A 2 24.99 35.95 -53.10
C GLU A 2 23.95 34.86 -52.78
N HIS A 3 23.71 33.95 -53.73
CA HIS A 3 22.72 32.89 -53.62
C HIS A 3 23.18 31.70 -52.75
N GLU A 4 24.48 31.60 -52.45
CA GLU A 4 25.04 30.54 -51.60
C GLU A 4 25.11 30.93 -50.11
N LEU A 5 24.98 32.22 -49.78
CA LEU A 5 25.03 32.72 -48.40
C LEU A 5 23.71 32.52 -47.63
N PHE A 6 22.63 32.16 -48.32
CA PHE A 6 21.33 31.94 -47.68
C PHE A 6 21.14 30.51 -47.15
N MET A 7 21.99 29.57 -47.60
CA MET A 7 21.93 28.15 -47.19
C MET A 7 22.56 27.88 -45.81
N THR A 8 23.13 28.90 -45.14
CA THR A 8 23.78 28.77 -43.83
C THR A 8 23.05 29.47 -42.69
N ARG A 9 21.73 29.71 -42.82
CA ARG A 9 20.92 29.91 -41.62
C ARG A 9 20.79 28.57 -40.91
N SER A 10 21.71 28.34 -39.96
CA SER A 10 21.76 27.21 -39.05
C SER A 10 20.35 26.83 -38.57
N ASN A 11 19.82 25.72 -39.08
CA ASN A 11 18.54 25.14 -38.64
C ASN A 11 18.69 24.39 -37.29
N ASN A 12 19.76 24.64 -36.54
CA ASN A 12 19.99 23.99 -35.26
C ASN A 12 19.23 24.78 -34.17
N PRO A 13 18.35 24.15 -33.38
CA PRO A 13 17.69 24.84 -32.28
C PRO A 13 18.74 25.43 -31.35
N SER A 14 18.56 26.69 -30.95
CA SER A 14 19.52 27.40 -30.10
C SER A 14 19.84 26.58 -28.84
N GLU A 15 21.06 26.67 -28.35
CA GLU A 15 21.48 26.00 -27.11
C GLU A 15 20.55 26.34 -25.93
N ILE A 16 19.99 27.55 -25.93
CA ILE A 16 19.00 28.01 -24.96
C ILE A 16 17.73 27.16 -25.05
N ALA A 17 17.16 27.00 -26.25
CA ALA A 17 15.98 26.17 -26.46
C ALA A 17 16.23 24.69 -26.11
N GLN A 18 17.40 24.15 -26.46
CA GLN A 18 17.78 22.78 -26.10
C GLN A 18 17.88 22.60 -24.58
N LYS A 19 18.44 23.58 -23.88
CA LYS A 19 18.57 23.57 -22.41
C LYS A 19 17.21 23.67 -21.72
N GLU A 20 16.29 24.48 -22.23
CA GLU A 20 14.93 24.60 -21.71
C GLU A 20 14.15 23.29 -21.87
N ILE A 21 14.24 22.66 -23.05
CA ILE A 21 13.63 21.35 -23.32
C ILE A 21 14.21 20.29 -22.37
N SER A 22 15.53 20.25 -22.20
CA SER A 22 16.19 19.33 -21.28
C SER A 22 15.73 19.52 -19.82
N ASN A 23 15.60 20.77 -19.37
CA ASN A 23 15.11 21.09 -18.04
C ASN A 23 13.65 20.65 -17.87
N MET A 24 12.80 20.93 -18.86
CA MET A 24 11.41 20.50 -18.85
C MET A 24 11.27 18.98 -18.77
N ASN A 25 12.03 18.24 -19.58
CA ASN A 25 12.05 16.77 -19.55
C ASN A 25 12.51 16.25 -18.19
N ARG A 26 13.55 16.85 -17.59
CA ARG A 26 14.03 16.45 -16.26
C ARG A 26 12.95 16.64 -15.19
N ARG A 27 12.21 17.74 -15.24
CA ARG A 27 11.10 18.02 -14.30
C ARG A 27 9.94 17.06 -14.53
N TRP A 28 9.59 16.78 -15.78
CA TRP A 28 8.57 15.81 -16.16
C TRP A 28 8.92 14.41 -15.64
N ASP A 29 10.15 13.96 -15.85
CA ASP A 29 10.63 12.66 -15.39
C ASP A 29 10.59 12.54 -13.86
N ALA A 30 10.96 13.61 -13.16
CA ALA A 30 10.87 13.66 -11.70
C ALA A 30 9.41 13.55 -11.23
N TRP A 31 8.50 14.31 -11.86
CA TRP A 31 7.08 14.23 -11.57
C TRP A 31 6.50 12.84 -11.84
N LEU A 32 6.84 12.23 -12.97
CA LEU A 32 6.37 10.90 -13.35
C LEU A 32 6.83 9.83 -12.36
N ARG A 33 8.07 9.91 -11.86
CA ARG A 33 8.56 9.03 -10.79
C ARG A 33 7.76 9.20 -9.50
N CYS A 34 7.51 10.44 -9.09
CA CYS A 34 6.70 10.71 -7.90
C CYS A 34 5.25 10.20 -8.04
N ALA A 35 4.64 10.38 -9.20
CA ALA A 35 3.28 9.90 -9.47
C ALA A 35 3.23 8.36 -9.37
N LYS A 36 4.15 7.65 -10.03
CA LYS A 36 4.26 6.19 -9.95
C LYS A 36 4.49 5.69 -8.52
N HIS A 37 5.35 6.37 -7.76
CA HIS A 37 5.59 6.02 -6.36
C HIS A 37 4.32 6.18 -5.52
N ARG A 38 3.60 7.29 -5.67
CA ARG A 38 2.33 7.53 -4.96
C ARG A 38 1.30 6.46 -5.30
N ASP A 39 1.16 6.11 -6.57
CA ASP A 39 0.19 5.11 -6.99
C ASP A 39 0.56 3.72 -6.45
N ALA A 40 1.84 3.37 -6.40
CA ALA A 40 2.31 2.12 -5.76
C ALA A 40 1.99 2.09 -4.25
N GLU A 41 2.24 3.18 -3.53
CA GLU A 41 1.90 3.30 -2.10
C GLU A 41 0.39 3.23 -1.87
N LEU A 42 -0.42 3.79 -2.78
CA LEU A 42 -1.88 3.70 -2.72
C LEU A 42 -2.37 2.26 -2.92
N GLU A 43 -1.84 1.55 -3.91
CA GLU A 43 -2.21 0.14 -4.15
C GLU A 43 -1.79 -0.75 -2.98
N LYS A 44 -0.63 -0.48 -2.37
CA LYS A 44 -0.20 -1.14 -1.13
C LYS A 44 -1.17 -0.88 0.03
N ALA A 45 -1.60 0.37 0.21
CA ALA A 45 -2.56 0.73 1.26
C ALA A 45 -3.94 0.08 1.05
N LYS A 46 -4.40 -0.02 -0.21
CA LYS A 46 -5.64 -0.74 -0.56
C LYS A 46 -5.52 -2.24 -0.28
N ALA A 47 -4.38 -2.85 -0.58
CA ALA A 47 -4.15 -4.26 -0.29
C ALA A 47 -4.17 -4.58 1.22
N GLN A 48 -3.78 -3.61 2.06
CA GLN A 48 -3.82 -3.72 3.52
C GLN A 48 -5.16 -3.28 4.13
N ALA A 49 -6.12 -2.81 3.31
CA ALA A 49 -7.40 -2.34 3.82
C ALA A 49 -8.30 -3.53 4.21
N VAL A 50 -8.85 -3.46 5.42
CA VAL A 50 -9.85 -4.42 5.90
C VAL A 50 -11.17 -4.16 5.16
N PRO A 51 -11.79 -5.15 4.50
CA PRO A 51 -13.05 -4.95 3.79
C PRO A 51 -14.17 -4.46 4.70
N GLU A 52 -15.14 -3.75 4.13
CA GLU A 52 -16.31 -3.27 4.87
C GLU A 52 -17.08 -4.44 5.50
N GLY A 53 -17.41 -4.31 6.78
CA GLY A 53 -18.06 -5.37 7.57
C GLY A 53 -17.09 -6.37 8.22
N TYR A 54 -15.78 -6.25 8.00
CA TYR A 54 -14.76 -7.09 8.61
C TYR A 54 -13.98 -6.33 9.70
N CYS A 55 -13.39 -7.05 10.64
CA CYS A 55 -12.47 -6.52 11.65
C CYS A 55 -11.23 -7.42 11.78
N LEU A 56 -10.09 -6.81 12.10
CA LEU A 56 -8.88 -7.56 12.41
C LEU A 56 -8.98 -8.09 13.83
N VAL A 57 -8.77 -9.40 13.96
CA VAL A 57 -8.64 -10.08 15.24
C VAL A 57 -7.21 -10.59 15.40
N PRO A 58 -6.64 -10.59 16.62
CA PRO A 58 -5.34 -11.20 16.87
C PRO A 58 -5.29 -12.68 16.47
N LYS A 59 -4.10 -13.26 16.37
CA LYS A 59 -3.92 -14.71 16.12
C LYS A 59 -4.01 -15.55 17.39
N GLU A 60 -3.94 -14.93 18.55
CA GLU A 60 -4.04 -15.57 19.86
C GLU A 60 -5.05 -14.84 20.73
N ILE A 61 -5.73 -15.56 21.64
CA ILE A 61 -6.73 -14.97 22.55
C ILE A 61 -6.03 -14.02 23.54
N PRO A 62 -6.30 -12.70 23.49
CA PRO A 62 -5.70 -11.74 24.40
C PRO A 62 -6.13 -11.99 25.85
N ASP A 63 -5.25 -11.74 26.82
CA ASP A 63 -5.57 -11.86 28.25
C ASP A 63 -6.79 -11.01 28.64
N SER A 64 -6.96 -9.84 28.04
CA SER A 64 -8.12 -8.98 28.28
C SER A 64 -9.45 -9.65 27.89
N VAL A 65 -9.47 -10.45 26.82
CA VAL A 65 -10.65 -11.21 26.41
C VAL A 65 -10.92 -12.34 27.40
N VAL A 66 -9.87 -13.04 27.85
CA VAL A 66 -10.01 -14.09 28.88
C VAL A 66 -10.54 -13.52 30.18
N SER A 67 -9.99 -12.41 30.65
CA SER A 67 -10.49 -11.71 31.84
C SER A 67 -11.96 -11.28 31.70
N CYS A 68 -12.36 -10.79 30.52
CA CYS A 68 -13.77 -10.47 30.27
C CYS A 68 -14.66 -11.72 30.33
N LEU A 69 -14.22 -12.84 29.75
CA LEU A 69 -14.97 -14.10 29.73
C LEU A 69 -15.13 -14.69 31.13
N GLU A 70 -14.05 -14.73 31.92
CA GLU A 70 -14.04 -15.22 33.31
C GLU A 70 -15.00 -14.44 34.22
N ASN A 71 -15.17 -13.13 33.96
CA ASN A 71 -16.08 -12.26 34.71
C ASN A 71 -17.48 -12.16 34.06
N SER A 72 -17.76 -12.95 33.02
CA SER A 72 -19.05 -12.95 32.32
C SER A 72 -19.92 -14.13 32.71
N GLY A 73 -21.17 -14.13 32.24
CA GLY A 73 -22.05 -15.30 32.33
C GLY A 73 -21.62 -16.50 31.47
N PHE A 74 -20.56 -16.35 30.66
CA PHE A 74 -20.01 -17.38 29.77
C PHE A 74 -18.72 -18.01 30.30
N HIS A 75 -18.36 -17.78 31.56
CA HIS A 75 -17.17 -18.39 32.17
C HIS A 75 -17.30 -19.91 32.27
N TRP A 76 -16.18 -20.62 32.12
CA TRP A 76 -16.09 -22.09 32.20
C TRP A 76 -15.17 -22.53 33.34
N GLY A 77 -15.23 -21.81 34.47
CA GLY A 77 -14.38 -22.05 35.63
C GLY A 77 -12.90 -21.77 35.34
N ASP A 78 -12.02 -22.57 35.94
CA ASP A 78 -10.56 -22.47 35.89
C ASP A 78 -9.95 -22.76 34.51
N GLY A 79 -10.74 -23.24 33.55
CA GLY A 79 -10.33 -23.56 32.17
C GLY A 79 -10.94 -22.64 31.11
N THR A 80 -11.37 -21.42 31.44
CA THR A 80 -12.09 -20.54 30.50
C THR A 80 -11.32 -20.32 29.20
N ARG A 81 -10.00 -20.03 29.25
CA ARG A 81 -9.17 -19.90 28.04
C ARG A 81 -9.18 -21.18 27.19
N ASP A 82 -8.88 -22.32 27.80
CA ASP A 82 -8.76 -23.61 27.12
C ASP A 82 -10.06 -24.03 26.43
N HIS A 83 -11.20 -23.66 27.02
CA HIS A 83 -12.50 -23.90 26.42
C HIS A 83 -12.70 -23.17 25.09
N TYR A 84 -12.21 -21.92 24.98
CA TYR A 84 -12.37 -21.10 23.78
C TYR A 84 -11.26 -21.26 22.75
N THR A 85 -10.11 -21.82 23.14
CA THR A 85 -8.96 -22.05 22.25
C THR A 85 -9.34 -22.74 20.93
N PRO A 86 -10.08 -23.86 20.90
CA PRO A 86 -10.41 -24.55 19.64
C PRO A 86 -11.26 -23.70 18.69
N ILE A 87 -12.22 -22.93 19.23
CA ILE A 87 -13.07 -22.04 18.42
C ILE A 87 -12.22 -20.92 17.81
N TYR A 88 -11.33 -20.34 18.61
CA TYR A 88 -10.44 -19.28 18.13
C TYR A 88 -9.47 -19.80 17.08
N SER A 89 -8.88 -20.98 17.27
CA SER A 89 -8.01 -21.63 16.29
C SER A 89 -8.74 -21.83 14.96
N LEU A 90 -9.97 -22.34 14.97
CA LEU A 90 -10.77 -22.50 13.75
C LEU A 90 -11.04 -21.16 13.05
N MET A 91 -11.36 -20.10 13.80
CA MET A 91 -11.56 -18.77 13.22
C MET A 91 -10.28 -18.24 12.55
N VAL A 92 -9.12 -18.45 13.17
CA VAL A 92 -7.81 -18.04 12.62
C VAL A 92 -7.42 -18.87 11.40
N GLU A 93 -7.63 -20.18 11.43
CA GLU A 93 -7.37 -21.08 10.30
C GLU A 93 -8.19 -20.69 9.08
N VAL A 94 -9.51 -20.54 9.23
CA VAL A 94 -10.41 -20.13 8.14
C VAL A 94 -10.05 -18.74 7.61
N ALA A 95 -9.68 -17.81 8.49
CA ALA A 95 -9.24 -16.48 8.06
C ALA A 95 -7.92 -16.55 7.27
N SER A 96 -7.00 -17.44 7.64
CA SER A 96 -5.70 -17.58 6.96
C SER A 96 -5.84 -18.22 5.58
N GLU A 97 -6.71 -19.23 5.44
CA GLU A 97 -7.01 -19.87 4.15
C GLU A 97 -7.66 -18.91 3.14
N SER A 98 -8.30 -17.83 3.61
CA SER A 98 -8.95 -16.84 2.75
C SER A 98 -7.95 -15.93 2.00
N GLY A 99 -6.65 -16.01 2.30
CA GLY A 99 -5.61 -15.17 1.69
C GLY A 99 -5.66 -13.70 2.12
N ALA A 100 -6.48 -13.35 3.11
CA ALA A 100 -6.56 -12.03 3.72
C ALA A 100 -5.46 -11.80 4.77
N GLU A 101 -4.23 -12.23 4.47
CA GLU A 101 -3.07 -11.95 5.31
C GLU A 101 -2.55 -10.53 4.98
N GLY A 102 -2.66 -9.62 5.95
CA GLY A 102 -2.12 -8.26 5.87
C GLY A 102 -0.63 -8.16 6.20
#